data_AF-L7W7F4-F1
#
_entry.id   AF-L7W7F4-F1
#
_cell.length_a   1.000
_cell.length_b   1.000
_cell.length_c   1.000
_cell.angle_alpha   90.00
_cell.angle_beta   90.00
_cell.angle_gamma   90.00
#
_symmetry.space_group_name_H-M   'P 1'
#
loop_
_entity.id
_entity.type
_entity.pdbx_description
1 polymer ?
#
loop_
_entity_poly.entity_id
_entity_poly.type
_entity_poly.pdbx_seq_one_letter_code
_entity_poly.pdbx_strand_id
1 'polypeptide(L)'
;MVLHKVLKYLVLLLSVIALGFFFYTLAIGDEAIELNTEGSQAVTVSPLIILAYITLGLTILIVVLFVLKGLFTSPEALKKAGISVGLLLLVTAISYALADDLNTVGFVPVEEGGKVIELDNGQELSTGTSKWIGTSLYMFYILAFVAVATVVWAGISKQLKK
;
A
#
# COMPACT_ATOMS: atom_id res chain seq x y z
N MET A 1 28.85 3.39 4.48
CA MET A 1 29.28 4.77 4.75
C MET A 1 29.27 5.65 3.48
N VAL A 2 29.83 5.19 2.35
CA VAL A 2 29.88 5.95 1.09
C VAL A 2 28.49 6.13 0.44
N LEU A 3 27.69 5.05 0.36
CA LEU A 3 26.36 5.07 -0.27
C LEU A 3 25.38 6.05 0.42
N HIS A 4 25.39 6.10 1.76
CA HIS A 4 24.57 7.05 2.52
C HIS A 4 24.95 8.50 2.21
N LYS A 5 26.25 8.80 2.07
CA LYS A 5 26.70 10.15 1.69
C LYS A 5 26.23 10.51 0.27
N VAL A 6 26.40 9.59 -0.69
CA VAL A 6 25.97 9.80 -2.08
C VAL A 6 24.47 10.07 -2.16
N LEU A 7 23.64 9.26 -1.49
CA LEU A 7 22.19 9.47 -1.47
C LEU A 7 21.81 10.80 -0.81
N LYS A 8 22.47 11.18 0.29
CA LYS A 8 22.22 12.47 0.95
C LYS A 8 22.49 13.66 0.03
N TYR A 9 23.60 13.66 -0.70
CA TYR A 9 23.92 14.72 -1.64
C TYR A 9 23.00 14.73 -2.86
N LEU A 10 22.61 13.55 -3.35
CA LEU A 10 21.64 13.41 -4.45
C LEU A 10 20.27 14.00 -4.06
N VAL A 11 19.77 13.66 -2.87
CA VAL A 11 18.50 14.19 -2.35
C VAL A 11 18.60 15.70 -2.17
N LEU A 12 19.70 16.20 -1.60
CA LEU A 12 19.93 17.64 -1.43
C LEU A 12 19.87 18.37 -2.78
N LEU A 13 20.54 17.83 -3.80
CA LEU A 13 20.52 18.41 -5.15
C LEU A 13 19.10 18.45 -5.73
N LEU A 14 18.37 17.33 -5.64
CA LEU A 14 16.99 17.23 -6.13
C LEU A 14 16.05 18.21 -5.40
N SER A 15 16.22 18.38 -4.09
CA SER A 15 15.45 19.34 -3.29
C SER A 15 15.76 20.79 -3.67
N VAL A 16 17.02 21.13 -3.94
CA VAL A 16 17.38 22.49 -4.38
C VAL A 16 16.80 22.80 -5.76
N ILE A 17 16.84 21.84 -6.69
CA ILE A 17 16.24 21.99 -8.02
C ILE A 17 14.72 22.16 -7.91
N ALA A 18 14.05 21.32 -7.09
CA ALA A 18 12.61 21.42 -6.84
C ALA A 18 12.24 22.79 -6.27
N LEU A 19 13.00 23.27 -5.29
CA LEU A 19 12.78 24.57 -4.66
C LEU A 19 12.92 25.72 -5.67
N GLY A 20 13.90 25.64 -6.58
CA GLY A 20 14.06 26.62 -7.65
C GLY A 20 12.85 26.70 -8.58
N PHE A 21 12.37 25.55 -9.07
CA PHE A 21 11.15 25.51 -9.89
C PHE A 21 9.90 25.93 -9.10
N PHE A 22 9.83 25.62 -7.80
CA PHE A 22 8.72 26.04 -6.95
C PHE A 22 8.63 27.56 -6.83
N PHE A 23 9.74 28.24 -6.51
CA PHE A 23 9.75 29.70 -6.47
C PHE A 23 9.52 30.32 -7.85
N TYR A 24 9.98 29.68 -8.93
CA TYR A 24 9.71 30.13 -10.28
C TYR A 24 8.22 30.08 -10.64
N THR A 25 7.52 29.00 -10.27
CA THR A 25 6.07 28.89 -10.42
C THR A 25 5.34 29.96 -9.61
N LEU A 26 5.74 30.19 -8.36
CA LEU A 26 5.15 31.24 -7.51
C LEU A 26 5.37 32.65 -8.08
N ALA A 27 6.50 32.91 -8.74
CA ALA A 27 6.82 34.21 -9.30
C ALA A 27 5.98 34.54 -10.56
N ILE A 28 5.57 33.52 -11.31
CA ILE A 28 4.69 33.69 -12.48
C ILE A 28 3.22 33.86 -12.06
N GLY A 29 2.79 33.12 -11.05
CA GLY A 29 1.43 33.20 -10.52
C GLY A 29 0.40 32.38 -11.31
N ASP A 30 -0.68 32.00 -10.62
CA ASP A 30 -1.64 31.00 -11.11
C ASP A 30 -2.38 31.46 -12.38
N GLU A 31 -2.75 32.73 -12.47
CA GLU A 31 -3.50 33.29 -13.61
C GLU A 31 -2.71 33.18 -14.93
N ALA A 32 -1.39 33.40 -14.90
CA ALA A 32 -0.52 33.28 -16.08
C ALA A 32 -0.23 31.82 -16.48
N ILE A 33 -0.38 30.89 -15.54
CA ILE A 33 -0.18 29.45 -15.76
C ILE A 33 -1.44 28.83 -16.38
N GLU A 34 -2.62 29.16 -15.85
CA GLU A 34 -3.90 28.64 -16.33
C GLU A 34 -4.23 29.11 -17.75
N LEU A 35 -3.86 30.36 -18.09
CA LEU A 35 -4.13 30.93 -19.42
C LEU A 35 -3.15 30.44 -20.51
N ASN A 36 -2.05 29.78 -20.15
CA ASN A 36 -1.03 29.33 -21.10
C ASN A 36 -0.45 27.96 -20.72
N THR A 37 -1.26 26.93 -20.89
CA THR A 37 -0.92 25.52 -20.60
C THR A 37 0.27 25.00 -21.41
N GLU A 38 0.41 25.37 -22.68
CA GLU A 38 1.51 24.87 -23.53
C GLU A 38 2.82 25.64 -23.35
N GLY A 39 2.78 26.86 -22.81
CA GLY A 39 3.93 27.72 -22.55
C GLY A 39 4.30 27.77 -21.08
N SER A 40 3.64 28.68 -20.34
CA SER A 40 3.93 28.98 -18.94
C SER A 40 3.88 27.75 -18.05
N GLN A 41 2.82 26.93 -18.14
CA GLN A 41 2.67 25.72 -17.32
C GLN A 41 3.71 24.64 -17.68
N ALA A 42 4.06 24.50 -18.96
CA ALA A 42 5.03 23.53 -19.44
C ALA A 42 6.46 23.80 -18.92
N VAL A 43 6.80 25.06 -18.62
CA VAL A 43 8.14 25.44 -18.12
C VAL A 43 8.20 25.69 -16.62
N THR A 44 7.05 25.79 -15.93
CA THR A 44 6.96 26.05 -14.48
C THR A 44 6.54 24.83 -13.69
N VAL A 45 5.32 24.32 -13.96
CA VAL A 45 4.67 23.26 -13.19
C VAL A 45 5.08 21.87 -13.69
N SER A 46 5.13 21.66 -15.01
CA SER A 46 5.48 20.35 -15.58
C SER A 46 6.85 19.83 -15.12
N PRO A 47 7.91 20.66 -15.01
CA PRO A 47 9.20 20.22 -14.44
C PRO A 47 9.09 19.73 -12.99
N LEU A 48 8.22 20.32 -12.16
CA LEU A 48 7.97 19.86 -10.78
C LEU A 48 7.31 18.48 -10.77
N ILE A 49 6.34 18.25 -11.65
CA ILE A 49 5.65 16.95 -11.78
C ILE A 49 6.64 15.87 -12.23
N ILE A 50 7.45 16.16 -13.24
CA ILE A 50 8.49 15.23 -13.73
C ILE A 50 9.49 14.92 -12.62
N LEU A 51 9.94 15.93 -11.88
CA LEU A 51 10.85 15.76 -10.76
C LEU A 51 10.23 14.88 -9.66
N ALA A 52 8.93 15.04 -9.37
CA ALA A 52 8.21 14.20 -8.42
C ALA A 52 8.12 12.73 -8.88
N TYR A 53 7.90 12.46 -10.17
CA TYR A 53 7.95 11.09 -10.68
C TYR A 53 9.35 10.49 -10.61
N ILE A 54 10.38 11.27 -10.90
CA ILE A 54 11.78 10.84 -10.76
C ILE A 54 12.10 10.51 -9.29
N THR A 55 11.72 11.38 -8.35
CA THR A 55 11.98 11.16 -6.92
C THR A 55 11.22 9.94 -6.40
N LEU A 56 9.96 9.76 -6.80
CA LEU A 56 9.14 8.60 -6.47
C LEU A 56 9.77 7.31 -6.99
N GLY A 57 10.11 7.27 -8.29
CA GLY A 57 10.73 6.11 -8.92
C GLY A 57 12.07 5.75 -8.27
N LEU A 58 12.91 6.74 -8.00
CA LEU A 58 14.18 6.55 -7.30
C LEU A 58 13.97 6.03 -5.88
N THR A 59 12.99 6.56 -5.15
CA THR A 59 12.66 6.13 -3.79
C THR A 59 12.24 4.67 -3.78
N ILE A 60 11.32 4.28 -4.66
CA ILE A 60 10.88 2.89 -4.79
C ILE A 60 12.07 1.99 -5.09
N LEU A 61 12.91 2.36 -6.07
CA LEU A 61 14.08 1.58 -6.44
C LEU A 61 15.06 1.39 -5.27
N ILE A 62 15.41 2.47 -4.57
CA ILE A 62 16.30 2.42 -3.41
C ILE A 62 15.68 1.55 -2.32
N VAL A 63 14.43 1.79 -1.95
CA VAL A 63 13.76 1.04 -0.88
C VAL A 63 13.75 -0.45 -1.21
N VAL A 64 13.34 -0.83 -2.41
CA VAL A 64 13.33 -2.24 -2.85
C VAL A 64 14.74 -2.84 -2.75
N LEU A 65 15.76 -2.17 -3.30
CA LEU A 65 17.13 -2.67 -3.26
C LEU A 65 17.66 -2.83 -1.83
N PHE A 66 17.41 -1.85 -0.96
CA PHE A 66 17.87 -1.90 0.43
C PHE A 66 17.11 -2.91 1.28
N VAL A 67 15.80 -3.05 1.08
CA VAL A 67 14.98 -4.05 1.76
C VAL A 67 15.43 -5.44 1.34
N LEU A 68 15.54 -5.72 0.04
CA LEU A 68 16.00 -7.02 -0.44
C LEU A 68 17.42 -7.32 0.03
N LYS A 69 18.35 -6.37 -0.12
CA LYS A 69 19.72 -6.54 0.37
C LYS A 69 19.75 -6.81 1.88
N GLY A 70 19.02 -6.02 2.67
CA GLY A 70 18.93 -6.19 4.12
C GLY A 70 18.36 -7.56 4.51
N LEU A 71 17.34 -8.00 3.77
CA LEU A 71 16.69 -9.28 3.99
C LEU A 71 17.62 -10.46 3.70
N PHE A 72 18.31 -10.48 2.55
CA PHE A 72 19.21 -11.57 2.17
C PHE A 72 20.55 -11.55 2.90
N THR A 73 21.00 -10.39 3.39
CA THR A 73 22.28 -10.30 4.13
C THR A 73 22.14 -10.77 5.58
N SER A 74 20.94 -10.73 6.16
CA SER A 74 20.69 -11.17 7.53
C SER A 74 19.84 -12.46 7.54
N PRO A 75 20.41 -13.62 7.87
CA PRO A 75 19.64 -14.87 7.93
C PRO A 75 18.53 -14.82 8.99
N GLU A 76 18.72 -14.07 10.07
CA GLU A 76 17.68 -13.85 11.08
C GLU A 76 16.52 -13.00 10.55
N ALA A 77 16.81 -11.92 9.82
CA ALA A 77 15.77 -11.08 9.21
C ALA A 77 14.99 -11.87 8.16
N LEU A 78 15.69 -12.64 7.31
CA LEU A 78 15.08 -13.50 6.31
C LEU A 78 14.13 -14.52 6.95
N LYS A 79 14.56 -15.18 8.03
CA LYS A 79 13.70 -16.13 8.75
C LYS A 79 12.48 -15.45 9.35
N LYS A 80 12.62 -14.30 9.99
CA LYS A 80 11.49 -13.55 10.59
C LYS A 80 10.50 -13.10 9.53
N ALA A 81 10.97 -12.52 8.43
CA ALA A 81 10.10 -12.11 7.33
C ALA A 81 9.44 -13.33 6.67
N GLY A 82 10.18 -14.42 6.45
CA GLY A 82 9.65 -15.66 5.91
C GLY A 82 8.57 -16.28 6.79
N ILE A 83 8.74 -16.27 8.11
CA ILE A 83 7.69 -16.70 9.06
C ILE A 83 6.48 -15.77 8.96
N SER A 84 6.68 -14.45 8.93
CA SER A 84 5.58 -13.48 8.81
C SER A 84 4.79 -13.66 7.52
N VAL A 85 5.47 -13.80 6.38
CA VAL A 85 4.85 -14.01 5.06
C VAL A 85 4.18 -15.39 5.02
N GLY A 86 4.84 -16.42 5.53
CA GLY A 86 4.28 -17.78 5.59
C GLY A 86 3.02 -17.84 6.43
N LEU A 87 2.99 -17.16 7.59
CA LEU A 87 1.80 -17.09 8.43
C LEU A 87 0.69 -16.29 7.76
N LEU A 88 1.01 -15.17 7.09
CA LEU A 88 0.03 -14.42 6.30
C LEU A 88 -0.57 -15.30 5.21
N LEU A 89 0.25 -16.00 4.43
CA LEU A 89 -0.20 -16.91 3.37
C LEU A 89 -1.03 -18.07 3.94
N LEU A 90 -0.67 -18.60 5.10
CA LEU A 90 -1.45 -19.63 5.78
C LEU A 90 -2.85 -19.10 6.15
N VAL A 91 -2.93 -17.91 6.73
CA VAL A 91 -4.23 -17.28 7.04
C VAL A 91 -5.00 -17.00 5.76
N THR A 92 -4.35 -16.51 4.69
CA THR A 92 -4.99 -16.30 3.39
C THR A 92 -5.52 -17.61 2.81
N ALA A 93 -4.77 -18.71 2.89
CA ALA A 93 -5.20 -20.02 2.39
C ALA A 93 -6.39 -20.56 3.17
N ILE A 94 -6.37 -20.46 4.52
CA ILE A 94 -7.51 -20.82 5.36
C ILE A 94 -8.71 -19.94 5.02
N SER A 95 -8.51 -18.63 4.88
CA SER A 95 -9.57 -17.68 4.56
C SER A 95 -10.16 -17.93 3.17
N TYR A 96 -9.34 -18.34 2.20
CA TYR A 96 -9.78 -18.66 0.84
C TYR A 96 -10.53 -19.99 0.78
N ALA A 97 -10.15 -20.95 1.62
CA ALA A 97 -10.84 -22.22 1.77
C ALA A 97 -12.19 -22.06 2.48
N LEU A 98 -12.28 -21.13 3.44
CA LEU A 98 -13.53 -20.76 4.13
C LEU A 98 -14.40 -19.79 3.31
N ALA A 99 -13.81 -19.05 2.39
CA ALA A 99 -14.53 -18.13 1.53
C ALA A 99 -15.29 -18.90 0.45
N ASP A 100 -16.60 -18.95 0.63
CA ASP A 100 -17.53 -19.27 -0.44
C ASP A 100 -17.82 -18.03 -1.29
N ASP A 101 -18.37 -18.25 -2.49
CA ASP A 101 -18.78 -17.17 -3.36
C ASP A 101 -19.95 -16.41 -2.73
N LEU A 102 -19.76 -15.12 -2.41
CA LEU A 102 -20.83 -14.27 -1.87
C LEU A 102 -22.01 -14.08 -2.84
N ASN A 103 -21.84 -14.39 -4.13
CA ASN A 103 -22.93 -14.36 -5.10
C ASN A 103 -23.78 -15.62 -5.10
N THR A 104 -23.32 -16.71 -4.50
CA THR A 104 -24.09 -17.96 -4.38
C THR A 104 -24.55 -18.20 -2.94
N VAL A 105 -23.70 -17.83 -1.97
CA VAL A 105 -23.91 -18.01 -0.53
C VAL A 105 -23.64 -16.70 0.21
N GLY A 106 -24.16 -15.58 -0.30
CA GLY A 106 -24.12 -14.30 0.41
C GLY A 106 -24.76 -14.39 1.80
N PHE A 107 -24.76 -13.29 2.56
CA PHE A 107 -25.33 -13.20 3.92
C PHE A 107 -26.77 -13.77 4.05
N VAL A 108 -27.46 -13.93 2.91
CA VAL A 108 -28.60 -14.83 2.70
C VAL A 108 -28.32 -15.64 1.41
N PRO A 109 -28.45 -16.98 1.40
CA PRO A 109 -28.27 -17.80 0.19
C PRO A 109 -29.24 -17.39 -0.92
N VAL A 110 -28.79 -17.37 -2.18
CA VAL A 110 -29.67 -17.01 -3.32
C VAL A 110 -30.85 -17.98 -3.43
N GLU A 111 -30.63 -19.26 -3.08
CA GLU A 111 -31.66 -20.29 -3.02
C GLU A 111 -32.73 -20.05 -1.93
N GLU A 112 -32.40 -19.29 -0.88
CA GLU A 112 -33.30 -18.95 0.23
C GLU A 112 -33.88 -17.52 0.13
N GLY A 113 -33.85 -16.90 -1.06
CA GLY A 113 -34.34 -15.54 -1.29
C GLY A 113 -33.27 -14.45 -1.18
N GLY A 114 -31.99 -14.83 -1.21
CA GLY A 114 -30.86 -13.91 -1.33
C GLY A 114 -30.81 -13.23 -2.70
N LYS A 115 -30.48 -11.93 -2.72
CA LYS A 115 -30.28 -11.17 -3.95
C LYS A 115 -28.85 -11.38 -4.47
N VAL A 116 -28.69 -11.61 -5.77
CA VAL A 116 -27.37 -11.59 -6.44
C VAL A 116 -26.70 -10.24 -6.17
N ILE A 117 -25.42 -10.25 -5.78
CA ILE A 117 -24.71 -9.01 -5.47
C ILE A 117 -24.35 -8.33 -6.79
N GLU A 118 -24.98 -7.19 -7.03
CA GLU A 118 -24.76 -6.35 -8.20
C GLU A 118 -23.75 -5.24 -7.85
N LEU A 119 -22.88 -4.89 -8.81
CA LEU A 119 -22.10 -3.66 -8.76
C LEU A 119 -23.02 -2.44 -8.91
N ASP A 120 -22.49 -1.27 -8.56
CA ASP A 120 -23.19 0.04 -8.67
C ASP A 120 -23.69 0.36 -10.10
N ASN A 121 -23.15 -0.32 -11.10
CA ASN A 121 -23.56 -0.24 -12.50
C ASN A 121 -24.62 -1.28 -12.92
N GLY A 122 -25.18 -2.03 -11.97
CA GLY A 122 -26.18 -3.08 -12.19
C GLY A 122 -25.65 -4.36 -12.82
N GLN A 123 -24.32 -4.53 -12.92
CA GLN A 123 -23.71 -5.78 -13.39
C GLN A 123 -23.55 -6.77 -12.23
N GLU A 124 -23.76 -8.05 -12.48
CA GLU A 124 -23.50 -9.09 -11.49
C GLU A 124 -22.02 -9.13 -11.12
N LEU A 125 -21.72 -9.21 -9.82
CA LEU A 125 -20.36 -9.39 -9.34
C LEU A 125 -19.84 -10.75 -9.84
N SER A 126 -18.66 -10.80 -10.47
CA SER A 126 -18.10 -12.08 -10.93
C SER A 126 -17.81 -13.01 -9.75
N THR A 127 -18.13 -14.30 -9.90
CA THR A 127 -17.82 -15.39 -8.93
C THR A 127 -16.38 -15.33 -8.42
N GLY A 128 -15.41 -15.05 -9.31
CA GLY A 128 -14.00 -14.94 -8.91
C GLY A 128 -13.75 -13.75 -7.98
N THR A 129 -14.18 -12.55 -8.37
CA THR A 129 -14.01 -11.31 -7.60
C THR A 129 -14.70 -11.41 -6.24
N SER A 130 -15.91 -11.97 -6.22
CA SER A 130 -16.69 -12.20 -5.01
C SER A 130 -15.98 -13.10 -4.01
N LYS A 131 -15.44 -14.24 -4.46
CA LYS A 131 -14.67 -15.13 -3.58
C LYS A 131 -13.42 -14.45 -3.01
N TRP A 132 -12.74 -13.60 -3.77
CA TRP A 132 -11.60 -12.82 -3.28
C TRP A 132 -11.99 -11.79 -2.21
N ILE A 133 -13.15 -11.14 -2.38
CA ILE A 133 -13.71 -10.24 -1.37
C ILE A 133 -14.01 -11.02 -0.09
N GLY A 134 -14.69 -12.18 -0.18
CA GLY A 134 -14.95 -13.06 0.96
C GLY A 134 -13.68 -13.51 1.67
N THR A 135 -12.67 -13.89 0.89
CA THR A 135 -11.34 -14.26 1.42
C THR A 135 -10.73 -13.13 2.22
N SER A 136 -10.80 -11.89 1.71
CA SER A 136 -10.27 -10.72 2.43
C SER A 136 -11.01 -10.41 3.73
N LEU A 137 -12.33 -10.63 3.75
CA LEU A 137 -13.17 -10.44 4.95
C LEU A 137 -12.85 -11.48 6.02
N TYR A 138 -12.81 -12.77 5.66
CA TYR A 138 -12.42 -13.83 6.58
C TYR A 138 -10.99 -13.62 7.10
N MET A 139 -10.06 -13.22 6.23
CA MET A 139 -8.70 -12.88 6.63
C MET A 139 -8.67 -11.73 7.62
N PHE A 140 -9.47 -10.68 7.39
CA PHE A 140 -9.60 -9.56 8.32
C PHE A 140 -10.16 -10.01 9.67
N TYR A 141 -11.24 -10.79 9.70
CA TYR A 141 -11.86 -11.25 10.95
C TYR A 141 -10.92 -12.14 11.77
N ILE A 142 -10.24 -13.09 11.13
CA ILE A 142 -9.26 -13.97 11.80
C ILE A 142 -8.12 -13.13 12.39
N LEU A 143 -7.52 -12.25 11.60
CA LEU A 143 -6.41 -11.41 12.06
C LEU A 143 -6.85 -10.43 13.15
N ALA A 144 -8.04 -9.84 13.04
CA ALA A 144 -8.59 -8.94 14.05
C ALA A 144 -8.80 -9.67 15.38
N PHE A 145 -9.36 -10.87 15.36
CA PHE A 145 -9.54 -11.69 16.57
C PHE A 145 -8.19 -12.02 17.22
N VAL A 146 -7.21 -12.48 16.43
CA VAL A 146 -5.85 -12.79 16.93
C VAL A 146 -5.18 -11.53 17.48
N ALA A 147 -5.32 -10.38 16.83
CA ALA A 147 -4.77 -9.11 17.30
C ALA A 147 -5.38 -8.69 18.64
N VAL A 148 -6.71 -8.73 18.79
CA VAL A 148 -7.38 -8.41 20.06
C VAL A 148 -6.94 -9.38 21.16
N ALA A 149 -6.94 -10.69 20.88
CA ALA A 149 -6.53 -11.71 21.86
C ALA A 149 -5.08 -11.49 22.33
N THR A 150 -4.16 -11.20 21.41
CA THR A 150 -2.74 -10.95 21.75
C THR A 150 -2.55 -9.67 22.55
N VAL A 151 -3.26 -8.59 22.23
CA VAL A 151 -3.22 -7.33 22.98
C VAL A 151 -3.76 -7.52 24.41
N VAL A 152 -4.91 -8.19 24.55
CA VAL A 152 -5.52 -8.47 25.87
C VAL A 152 -4.60 -9.35 26.71
N TRP A 153 -4.05 -10.42 26.12
CA TRP A 153 -3.11 -11.31 26.81
C TRP A 153 -1.83 -10.59 27.25
N ALA A 154 -1.25 -9.75 26.38
CA ALA A 154 -0.08 -8.95 26.71
C ALA A 154 -0.37 -7.96 27.85
N GLY A 155 -1.58 -7.37 27.87
CA GLY A 155 -2.04 -6.51 28.95
C GLY A 155 -2.16 -7.24 30.29
N ILE A 156 -2.84 -8.39 30.32
CA ILE A 156 -3.06 -9.18 31.55
C ILE A 156 -1.74 -9.77 32.07
N SER A 157 -0.95 -10.38 31.20
CA SER A 157 0.31 -11.03 31.59
C SER A 157 1.32 -10.06 32.17
N LYS A 158 1.30 -8.79 31.75
CA LYS A 158 2.16 -7.73 32.31
C LYS A 158 1.75 -7.34 33.73
N GLN A 159 0.45 -7.38 34.06
CA GLN A 159 -0.05 -7.09 35.41
C GLN A 159 0.20 -8.25 36.38
N LEU A 160 0.20 -9.49 35.89
CA LEU A 160 0.43 -10.70 36.69
C LEU A 160 1.92 -10.97 36.99
N LYS A 161 2.84 -10.41 36.21
CA LYS A 161 4.30 -10.54 36.42
C LYS A 161 4.90 -9.44 37.32
N LYS A 162 4.05 -8.61 37.94
CA LYS A 162 4.43 -7.62 38.93
C LYS A 162 3.98 -8.10 40.31
#